data_AF-A0A370N3K5-F1
#
_entry.id   AF-A0A370N3K5-F1
#
_cell.length_a   1.000
_cell.length_b   1.000
_cell.length_c   1.000
_cell.angle_alpha   90.00
_cell.angle_beta   90.00
_cell.angle_gamma   90.00
#
_symmetry.space_group_name_H-M   'P 1'
#
loop_
_entity.id
_entity.type
_entity.pdbx_description
1 polymer ?
#
loop_
_entity_poly.entity_id
_entity_poly.type
_entity_poly.pdbx_seq_one_letter_code
_entity_poly.pdbx_strand_id
1 'polypeptide(L)'
;MVHLIRPPQRGTRYALFLPLAIGVVASDVTESGVDTERLSVNANALLNDAGHIAHAGIGTLTLASQGAAGNSNGSVATNGTLSLTAASLASRGGSPSAQGDATLDVRGALDNSSGTVHAGNALNVAASGDITNGGGSMDAAGAHAAVTVAGANVDNSGGRVANAGDGATGVSVSAALTNGTQGFIGGNGNVSLSAATLSNAGTVSAKGNTTLAAQGLNNNAGSVLASGDATVTTAGAFTNRNGVFSAGGTGTVNAGSIDNTAGCQNGGQVPNSATNDNSNIEFLANVLRAFCTRSRLKNDTSRFGLALDWLVERQIVLIVPKKLRSSQKKRISVMRCQIEDFPTR
;
A
#
# COMPACT_ATOMS: atom_id res chain seq x y z
N MET A 1 27.34 12.64 -46.07
CA MET A 1 27.08 13.15 -47.42
C MET A 1 26.46 14.53 -47.25
N VAL A 2 27.13 15.58 -47.71
CA VAL A 2 26.68 16.98 -47.54
C VAL A 2 25.49 17.22 -48.47
N HIS A 3 24.37 17.72 -47.95
CA HIS A 3 23.35 18.37 -48.77
C HIS A 3 22.96 19.72 -48.17
N LEU A 4 23.31 20.78 -48.91
CA LEU A 4 22.88 22.15 -48.68
C LEU A 4 21.35 22.24 -48.87
N ILE A 5 20.66 22.93 -47.95
CA ILE A 5 19.26 23.32 -48.12
C ILE A 5 19.19 24.84 -48.30
N ARG A 6 18.60 25.26 -49.42
CA ARG A 6 18.33 26.65 -49.85
C ARG A 6 17.36 27.36 -48.88
N PRO A 7 17.33 28.72 -48.86
CA PRO A 7 16.44 29.48 -47.98
C PRO A 7 14.95 29.39 -48.41
N PRO A 8 14.01 29.56 -47.47
CA PRO A 8 12.61 29.15 -47.61
C PRO A 8 11.77 30.15 -48.41
N GLN A 9 10.82 29.62 -49.17
CA GLN A 9 9.70 30.39 -49.75
C GLN A 9 8.51 30.38 -48.76
N ARG A 10 7.88 31.54 -48.58
CA ARG A 10 6.74 31.71 -47.67
C ARG A 10 5.53 30.91 -48.18
N GLY A 11 4.98 30.03 -47.33
CA GLY A 11 3.64 29.46 -47.52
C GLY A 11 3.50 27.94 -47.36
N THR A 12 4.58 27.18 -47.16
CA THR A 12 4.51 25.71 -47.10
C THR A 12 4.55 25.21 -45.66
N ARG A 13 3.50 24.51 -45.22
CA ARG A 13 3.49 23.73 -43.97
C ARG A 13 4.28 22.44 -44.20
N TYR A 14 5.38 22.24 -43.47
CA TYR A 14 6.14 20.99 -43.48
C TYR A 14 5.87 20.20 -42.20
N ALA A 15 5.38 18.98 -42.35
CA ALA A 15 5.54 17.94 -41.33
C ALA A 15 7.01 17.49 -41.37
N LEU A 16 7.81 17.95 -40.39
CA LEU A 16 9.19 17.51 -40.24
C LEU A 16 9.20 16.20 -39.44
N PHE A 17 9.32 15.08 -40.14
CA PHE A 17 9.59 13.77 -39.54
C PHE A 17 11.07 13.68 -39.13
N LEU A 18 11.33 13.82 -37.83
CA LEU A 18 12.50 13.24 -37.14
C LEU A 18 12.01 11.96 -36.42
N PRO A 19 12.89 10.98 -36.10
CA PRO A 19 12.45 9.68 -35.59
C PRO A 19 12.08 9.78 -34.10
N LEU A 20 10.93 10.39 -33.80
CA LEU A 20 10.14 10.06 -32.61
C LEU A 20 8.94 9.26 -33.12
N ALA A 21 8.88 7.99 -32.79
CA ALA A 21 7.70 7.16 -33.01
C ALA A 21 6.57 7.66 -32.09
N ILE A 22 5.85 8.70 -32.53
CA ILE A 22 4.57 9.11 -31.93
C ILE A 22 3.53 8.11 -32.46
N GLY A 23 3.34 7.02 -31.72
CA GLY A 23 2.26 6.05 -31.95
C GLY A 23 0.97 6.46 -31.24
N VAL A 24 0.60 7.75 -31.29
CA VAL A 24 -0.64 8.24 -30.68
C VAL A 24 -1.75 8.20 -31.74
N VAL A 25 -2.66 7.22 -31.64
CA VAL A 25 -3.94 7.27 -32.36
C VAL A 25 -4.96 7.93 -31.44
N ALA A 26 -4.84 9.23 -31.20
CA ALA A 26 -5.88 9.97 -30.51
C ALA A 26 -7.01 10.24 -31.51
N SER A 27 -8.21 9.71 -31.25
CA SER A 27 -9.42 10.15 -31.94
C SER A 27 -9.73 11.57 -31.49
N ASP A 28 -9.64 12.53 -32.41
CA ASP A 28 -9.93 13.95 -32.20
C ASP A 28 -8.96 14.68 -31.24
N VAL A 29 -7.69 14.79 -31.65
CA VAL A 29 -6.74 15.75 -31.02
C VAL A 29 -7.28 17.17 -31.25
N THR A 30 -7.64 17.84 -30.17
CA THR A 30 -8.20 19.20 -30.17
C THR A 30 -7.11 20.27 -30.12
N GLU A 31 -6.00 20.01 -29.41
CA GLU A 31 -4.82 20.86 -29.36
C GLU A 31 -3.60 20.05 -28.90
N SER A 32 -2.43 20.26 -29.53
CA SER A 32 -1.16 19.69 -29.06
C SER A 32 -0.07 20.76 -29.10
N GLY A 33 0.66 20.89 -27.99
CA GLY A 33 1.81 21.77 -27.84
C GLY A 33 3.06 20.94 -27.61
N VAL A 34 4.10 21.19 -28.42
CA VAL A 34 5.41 20.57 -28.27
C VAL A 34 6.45 21.67 -28.21
N ASP A 35 7.12 21.80 -27.08
CA ASP A 35 8.37 22.54 -26.98
C ASP A 35 9.49 21.56 -26.54
N THR A 36 10.72 22.05 -26.41
CA THR A 36 11.87 21.19 -26.09
C THR A 36 11.76 20.49 -24.73
N GLU A 37 10.87 20.94 -23.85
CA GLU A 37 10.77 20.46 -22.47
C GLU A 37 9.38 19.92 -22.11
N ARG A 38 8.33 20.25 -22.88
CA ARG A 38 6.94 19.91 -22.57
C ARG A 38 6.25 19.31 -23.80
N LEU A 39 5.44 18.29 -23.54
CA LEU A 39 4.53 17.70 -24.53
C LEU A 39 3.12 17.73 -23.95
N SER A 40 2.17 18.33 -24.68
CA SER A 40 0.76 18.38 -24.31
C SER A 40 -0.11 17.76 -25.39
N VAL A 41 -1.03 16.88 -24.99
CA VAL A 41 -2.03 16.24 -25.85
C VAL A 41 -3.41 16.48 -25.22
N ASN A 42 -4.27 17.23 -25.91
CA ASN A 42 -5.67 17.40 -25.54
C ASN A 42 -6.55 16.67 -26.57
N ALA A 43 -7.37 15.72 -26.13
CA ALA A 43 -8.21 14.92 -27.00
C ALA A 43 -9.60 14.68 -26.41
N ASN A 44 -10.57 14.37 -27.28
CA ASN A 44 -11.87 13.89 -26.81
C ASN A 44 -11.75 12.49 -26.20
N ALA A 45 -10.97 11.61 -26.81
CA ALA A 45 -10.56 10.34 -26.24
C ALA A 45 -9.10 10.07 -26.58
N LEU A 46 -8.35 9.54 -25.62
CA LEU A 46 -6.95 9.15 -25.81
C LEU A 46 -6.91 7.64 -26.01
N LEU A 47 -6.47 7.16 -27.18
CA LEU A 47 -6.31 5.73 -27.44
C LEU A 47 -4.82 5.40 -27.58
N ASN A 48 -4.27 4.78 -26.55
CA ASN A 48 -2.90 4.28 -26.49
C ASN A 48 -2.88 2.77 -26.13
N ASP A 49 -3.97 2.05 -26.39
CA ASP A 49 -3.99 0.61 -26.21
C ASP A 49 -2.96 -0.05 -27.16
N ALA A 50 -2.07 -0.88 -26.61
CA ALA A 50 -0.89 -1.42 -27.29
C ALA A 50 0.04 -0.38 -27.96
N GLY A 51 -0.16 0.90 -27.64
CA GLY A 51 0.56 2.03 -28.21
C GLY A 51 1.74 2.49 -27.35
N HIS A 52 2.42 3.52 -27.83
CA HIS A 52 3.56 4.12 -27.14
C HIS A 52 3.47 5.65 -27.21
N ILE A 53 3.43 6.29 -26.04
CA ILE A 53 3.62 7.73 -25.85
C ILE A 53 4.91 7.93 -25.06
N ALA A 54 5.83 8.74 -25.58
CA ALA A 54 7.08 9.04 -24.91
C ALA A 54 7.39 10.54 -24.96
N HIS A 55 7.83 11.08 -23.83
CA HIS A 55 8.36 12.44 -23.72
C HIS A 55 9.78 12.40 -23.16
N ALA A 56 10.77 12.71 -24.00
CA ALA A 56 12.18 12.67 -23.60
C ALA A 56 12.62 13.90 -22.80
N GLY A 57 11.80 14.96 -22.75
CA GLY A 57 12.11 16.19 -22.00
C GLY A 57 11.93 16.03 -20.48
N ILE A 58 12.53 16.96 -19.73
CA ILE A 58 12.48 16.98 -18.25
C ILE A 58 11.28 17.75 -17.70
N GLY A 59 10.52 18.44 -18.54
CA GLY A 59 9.28 19.12 -18.16
C GLY A 59 8.08 18.18 -18.14
N THR A 60 6.88 18.74 -18.22
CA THR A 60 5.64 17.96 -18.03
C THR A 60 5.16 17.36 -19.35
N LEU A 61 4.89 16.05 -19.33
CA LEU A 61 3.99 15.38 -20.26
C LEU A 61 2.56 15.53 -19.75
N THR A 62 1.74 16.29 -20.47
CA THR A 62 0.33 16.50 -20.16
C THR A 62 -0.54 15.70 -21.13
N LEU A 63 -1.34 14.78 -20.61
CA LEU A 63 -2.31 13.99 -21.36
C LEU A 63 -3.71 14.32 -20.83
N ALA A 64 -4.44 15.15 -21.56
CA ALA A 64 -5.79 15.56 -21.19
C ALA A 64 -6.82 14.93 -22.12
N SER A 65 -7.59 13.97 -21.59
CA SER A 65 -8.73 13.38 -22.25
C SER A 65 -10.03 13.93 -21.67
N GLN A 66 -10.91 14.45 -22.53
CA GLN A 66 -12.25 14.85 -22.10
C GLN A 66 -13.09 13.62 -21.75
N GLY A 67 -12.93 12.53 -22.50
CA GLY A 67 -13.58 11.24 -22.35
C GLY A 67 -12.63 10.15 -21.83
N ALA A 68 -12.77 8.94 -22.35
CA ALA A 68 -11.96 7.80 -21.93
C ALA A 68 -10.49 7.94 -22.37
N ALA A 69 -9.59 7.41 -21.56
CA ALA A 69 -8.18 7.19 -21.90
C ALA A 69 -7.89 5.68 -21.88
N GLY A 70 -7.56 5.11 -23.02
CA GLY A 70 -7.07 3.75 -23.18
C GLY A 70 -5.54 3.71 -23.17
N ASN A 71 -4.97 2.83 -22.37
CA ASN A 71 -3.55 2.50 -22.29
C ASN A 71 -3.35 0.99 -22.02
N SER A 72 -4.33 0.16 -22.37
CA SER A 72 -4.27 -1.29 -22.13
C SER A 72 -3.14 -1.91 -22.94
N ASN A 73 -2.19 -2.58 -22.28
CA ASN A 73 -0.93 -3.06 -22.88
C ASN A 73 -0.09 -1.97 -23.57
N GLY A 74 -0.41 -0.70 -23.34
CA GLY A 74 0.32 0.44 -23.88
C GLY A 74 1.38 0.97 -22.91
N SER A 75 2.22 1.87 -23.39
CA SER A 75 3.17 2.60 -22.53
C SER A 75 2.98 4.11 -22.65
N VAL A 76 3.06 4.80 -21.51
CA VAL A 76 3.22 6.25 -21.43
C VAL A 76 4.47 6.52 -20.60
N ALA A 77 5.51 7.11 -21.18
CA ALA A 77 6.77 7.34 -20.50
C ALA A 77 7.22 8.80 -20.60
N THR A 78 7.74 9.36 -19.51
CA THR A 78 8.34 10.70 -19.50
C THR A 78 9.59 10.76 -18.63
N ASN A 79 10.62 11.47 -19.11
CA ASN A 79 11.82 11.78 -18.31
C ASN A 79 11.57 12.89 -17.28
N GLY A 80 10.46 13.62 -17.40
CA GLY A 80 10.03 14.64 -16.46
C GLY A 80 8.82 14.20 -15.65
N THR A 81 7.83 15.08 -15.56
CA THR A 81 6.59 14.80 -14.81
C THR A 81 5.47 14.34 -15.73
N LEU A 82 4.57 13.49 -15.22
CA LEU A 82 3.35 13.07 -15.91
C LEU A 82 2.14 13.71 -15.24
N SER A 83 1.29 14.34 -16.05
CA SER A 83 -0.05 14.78 -15.66
C SER A 83 -1.06 14.17 -16.64
N LEU A 84 -1.86 13.21 -16.17
CA LEU A 84 -2.90 12.57 -16.95
C LEU A 84 -4.26 12.91 -16.35
N THR A 85 -5.14 13.50 -17.15
CA THR A 85 -6.55 13.73 -16.80
C THR A 85 -7.46 12.99 -17.77
N ALA A 86 -8.50 12.34 -17.26
CA ALA A 86 -9.46 11.61 -18.10
C ALA A 86 -10.85 11.50 -17.45
N ALA A 87 -11.89 11.21 -18.23
CA ALA A 87 -13.18 10.79 -17.66
C ALA A 87 -13.10 9.38 -17.07
N SER A 88 -12.36 8.48 -17.72
CA SER A 88 -12.03 7.14 -17.23
C SER A 88 -10.68 6.73 -17.79
N LEU A 89 -9.98 5.82 -17.10
CA LEU A 89 -8.68 5.31 -17.52
C LEU A 89 -8.68 3.78 -17.51
N ALA A 90 -8.38 3.18 -18.66
CA ALA A 90 -8.15 1.74 -18.78
C ALA A 90 -6.66 1.50 -19.09
N SER A 91 -5.88 1.12 -18.09
CA SER A 91 -4.44 0.86 -18.17
C SER A 91 -4.11 -0.60 -17.82
N ARG A 92 -4.97 -1.55 -18.21
CA ARG A 92 -4.77 -2.98 -17.96
C ARG A 92 -3.53 -3.50 -18.68
N GLY A 93 -2.56 -4.04 -17.94
CA GLY A 93 -1.25 -4.40 -18.53
C GLY A 93 -0.46 -3.22 -19.10
N GLY A 94 -0.95 -1.99 -18.90
CA GLY A 94 -0.34 -0.76 -19.38
C GLY A 94 0.70 -0.21 -18.42
N SER A 95 1.51 0.75 -18.88
CA SER A 95 2.61 1.33 -18.10
C SER A 95 2.71 2.86 -18.15
N PRO A 96 1.86 3.62 -17.43
CA PRO A 96 2.10 5.05 -17.18
C PRO A 96 3.27 5.24 -16.22
N SER A 97 4.32 5.93 -16.67
CA SER A 97 5.58 6.07 -15.94
C SER A 97 6.19 7.46 -16.13
N ALA A 98 6.64 8.05 -15.02
CA ALA A 98 7.39 9.30 -14.99
C ALA A 98 8.66 9.13 -14.16
N GLN A 99 9.77 9.71 -14.58
CA GLN A 99 10.98 9.79 -13.75
C GLN A 99 10.88 10.86 -12.65
N GLY A 100 10.01 11.86 -12.82
CA GLY A 100 9.61 12.80 -11.78
C GLY A 100 8.32 12.36 -11.08
N ASP A 101 7.46 13.35 -10.79
CA ASP A 101 6.14 13.10 -10.25
C ASP A 101 5.19 12.53 -11.32
N ALA A 102 4.28 11.66 -10.91
CA ALA A 102 3.16 11.22 -11.74
C ALA A 102 1.84 11.55 -11.04
N THR A 103 0.96 12.25 -11.75
CA THR A 103 -0.40 12.54 -11.31
C THR A 103 -1.40 11.99 -12.31
N LEU A 104 -2.30 11.13 -11.83
CA LEU A 104 -3.44 10.59 -12.58
C LEU A 104 -4.71 11.11 -11.90
N ASP A 105 -5.47 11.97 -12.57
CA ASP A 105 -6.73 12.53 -12.08
C ASP A 105 -7.88 12.12 -13.00
N VAL A 106 -8.72 11.21 -12.51
CA VAL A 106 -9.74 10.52 -13.29
C VAL A 106 -11.13 10.83 -12.72
N ARG A 107 -12.03 11.38 -13.54
CA ARG A 107 -13.37 11.79 -13.08
C ARG A 107 -14.33 10.61 -12.87
N GLY A 108 -13.91 9.40 -13.19
CA GLY A 108 -14.69 8.17 -13.13
C GLY A 108 -13.82 7.01 -12.66
N ALA A 109 -13.95 5.84 -13.29
CA ALA A 109 -13.19 4.65 -12.92
C ALA A 109 -11.77 4.63 -13.51
N LEU A 110 -10.83 4.08 -12.74
CA LEU A 110 -9.45 3.81 -13.13
C LEU A 110 -9.17 2.31 -12.98
N ASP A 111 -8.83 1.65 -14.08
CA ASP A 111 -8.47 0.24 -14.12
C ASP A 111 -6.97 0.07 -14.44
N ASN A 112 -6.19 -0.29 -13.44
CA ASN A 112 -4.77 -0.62 -13.52
C ASN A 112 -4.53 -2.13 -13.33
N SER A 113 -5.51 -2.98 -13.66
CA SER A 113 -5.37 -4.43 -13.45
C SER A 113 -4.20 -5.00 -14.24
N SER A 114 -3.28 -5.71 -13.57
CA SER A 114 -2.02 -6.22 -14.15
C SER A 114 -1.14 -5.15 -14.82
N GLY A 115 -1.43 -3.87 -14.62
CA GLY A 115 -0.65 -2.74 -15.13
C GLY A 115 0.32 -2.18 -14.09
N THR A 116 1.07 -1.16 -14.48
CA THR A 116 2.02 -0.47 -13.62
C THR A 116 1.85 1.04 -13.77
N VAL A 117 1.56 1.74 -12.67
CA VAL A 117 1.68 3.20 -12.58
C VAL A 117 2.92 3.51 -11.74
N HIS A 118 3.85 4.26 -12.31
CA HIS A 118 5.15 4.52 -11.67
C HIS A 118 5.50 6.01 -11.63
N ALA A 119 6.05 6.44 -10.49
CA ALA A 119 6.70 7.73 -10.33
C ALA A 119 8.13 7.56 -9.78
N GLY A 120 9.09 8.27 -10.36
CA GLY A 120 10.44 8.37 -9.81
C GLY A 120 10.50 9.30 -8.59
N ASN A 121 9.51 10.16 -8.36
CA ASN A 121 9.35 10.95 -7.14
C ASN A 121 7.97 10.75 -6.49
N ALA A 122 7.00 11.68 -6.57
CA ALA A 122 5.70 11.49 -5.93
C ALA A 122 4.67 10.88 -6.89
N LEU A 123 3.89 9.91 -6.42
CA LEU A 123 2.74 9.35 -7.13
C LEU A 123 1.44 9.85 -6.49
N ASN A 124 0.60 10.50 -7.28
CA ASN A 124 -0.74 10.90 -6.89
C ASN A 124 -1.76 10.30 -7.86
N VAL A 125 -2.66 9.47 -7.35
CA VAL A 125 -3.73 8.84 -8.12
C VAL A 125 -5.06 9.21 -7.49
N ALA A 126 -5.88 9.98 -8.20
CA ALA A 126 -7.21 10.34 -7.78
C ALA A 126 -8.22 9.85 -8.82
N ALA A 127 -9.26 9.15 -8.37
CA ALA A 127 -10.38 8.75 -9.19
C ALA A 127 -11.68 9.09 -8.47
N SER A 128 -12.64 9.76 -9.11
CA SER A 128 -13.95 10.00 -8.45
C SER A 128 -14.79 8.72 -8.35
N GLY A 129 -14.46 7.69 -9.13
CA GLY A 129 -15.09 6.36 -9.11
C GLY A 129 -14.18 5.28 -8.52
N ASP A 130 -14.35 4.06 -9.02
CA ASP A 130 -13.62 2.88 -8.55
C ASP A 130 -12.19 2.84 -9.11
N ILE A 131 -11.25 2.42 -8.29
CA ILE A 131 -9.88 2.11 -8.65
C ILE A 131 -9.69 0.60 -8.55
N THR A 132 -9.41 -0.05 -9.67
CA THR A 132 -9.04 -1.46 -9.71
C THR A 132 -7.54 -1.57 -9.93
N ASN A 133 -6.81 -2.06 -8.92
CA ASN A 133 -5.37 -2.35 -8.97
C ASN A 133 -5.12 -3.86 -8.85
N GLY A 134 -6.05 -4.68 -9.32
CA GLY A 134 -5.98 -6.14 -9.19
C GLY A 134 -4.78 -6.72 -9.94
N GLY A 135 -3.85 -7.36 -9.23
CA GLY A 135 -2.58 -7.82 -9.83
C GLY A 135 -1.68 -6.72 -10.41
N GLY A 136 -2.05 -5.44 -10.24
CA GLY A 136 -1.33 -4.28 -10.75
C GLY A 136 -0.41 -3.66 -9.70
N SER A 137 0.35 -2.64 -10.12
CA SER A 137 1.28 -1.91 -9.27
C SER A 137 1.08 -0.40 -9.38
N MET A 138 1.08 0.31 -8.25
CA MET A 138 1.09 1.77 -8.14
C MET A 138 2.20 2.18 -7.19
N ASP A 139 3.34 2.60 -7.73
CA ASP A 139 4.56 2.73 -6.93
C ASP A 139 5.35 4.00 -7.18
N ALA A 140 6.05 4.42 -6.14
CA ALA A 140 7.01 5.50 -6.18
C ALA A 140 8.40 5.07 -5.67
N ALA A 141 9.48 5.51 -6.33
CA ALA A 141 10.84 5.01 -6.08
C ALA A 141 11.86 6.04 -5.55
N GLY A 142 11.54 7.33 -5.54
CA GLY A 142 12.44 8.38 -5.06
C GLY A 142 12.77 8.25 -3.57
N ALA A 143 13.94 8.74 -3.15
CA ALA A 143 14.38 8.64 -1.75
C ALA A 143 13.38 9.29 -0.76
N HIS A 144 12.76 10.39 -1.18
CA HIS A 144 11.72 11.12 -0.44
C HIS A 144 10.36 11.06 -1.12
N ALA A 145 10.16 10.05 -1.97
CA ALA A 145 8.90 9.82 -2.64
C ALA A 145 7.74 9.69 -1.65
N ALA A 146 6.54 9.94 -2.15
CA ALA A 146 5.29 9.67 -1.44
C ALA A 146 4.29 9.07 -2.43
N VAL A 147 3.35 8.28 -1.92
CA VAL A 147 2.26 7.71 -2.70
C VAL A 147 0.94 8.13 -2.08
N THR A 148 0.04 8.66 -2.89
CA THR A 148 -1.33 8.98 -2.49
C THR A 148 -2.30 8.39 -3.49
N VAL A 149 -3.29 7.66 -2.99
CA VAL A 149 -4.37 7.05 -3.79
C VAL A 149 -5.70 7.46 -3.18
N ALA A 150 -6.59 8.03 -3.98
CA ALA A 150 -7.91 8.46 -3.53
C ALA A 150 -8.99 8.04 -4.52
N GLY A 151 -10.11 7.52 -4.00
CA GLY A 151 -11.30 7.34 -4.83
C GLY A 151 -12.54 6.85 -4.10
N ALA A 152 -13.53 6.34 -4.85
CA ALA A 152 -14.75 5.82 -4.24
C ALA A 152 -14.50 4.47 -3.57
N ASN A 153 -14.02 3.52 -4.38
CA ASN A 153 -13.57 2.21 -3.93
C ASN A 153 -12.17 1.95 -4.46
N VAL A 154 -11.35 1.21 -3.71
CA VAL A 154 -10.05 0.70 -4.19
C VAL A 154 -10.02 -0.81 -3.98
N ASP A 155 -9.82 -1.55 -5.05
CA ASP A 155 -9.53 -2.98 -5.02
C ASP A 155 -8.06 -3.23 -5.36
N ASN A 156 -7.29 -3.63 -4.36
CA ASN A 156 -5.87 -3.98 -4.44
C ASN A 156 -5.65 -5.51 -4.29
N SER A 157 -6.61 -6.33 -4.70
CA SER A 157 -6.49 -7.80 -4.62
C SER A 157 -5.37 -8.34 -5.52
N GLY A 158 -4.36 -8.96 -4.91
CA GLY A 158 -3.13 -9.37 -5.59
C GLY A 158 -2.28 -8.20 -6.13
N GLY A 159 -2.68 -6.97 -5.84
CA GLY A 159 -2.03 -5.76 -6.31
C GLY A 159 -1.01 -5.19 -5.33
N ARG A 160 -0.36 -4.11 -5.73
CA ARG A 160 0.64 -3.41 -4.94
C ARG A 160 0.43 -1.89 -5.00
N VAL A 161 0.42 -1.26 -3.83
CA VAL A 161 0.55 0.19 -3.67
C VAL A 161 1.74 0.44 -2.76
N ALA A 162 2.85 0.98 -3.27
CA ALA A 162 4.03 1.10 -2.44
C ALA A 162 4.95 2.29 -2.69
N ASN A 163 5.56 2.74 -1.59
CA ASN A 163 6.58 3.77 -1.61
C ASN A 163 7.94 3.24 -1.17
N ALA A 164 8.95 3.32 -2.04
CA ALA A 164 10.33 3.01 -1.67
C ALA A 164 11.02 4.16 -0.92
N GLY A 165 10.48 5.39 -0.98
CA GLY A 165 10.96 6.54 -0.24
C GLY A 165 10.52 6.56 1.22
N ASP A 166 11.09 7.50 1.99
CA ASP A 166 10.75 7.73 3.40
C ASP A 166 9.46 8.57 3.59
N GLY A 167 8.86 9.08 2.52
CA GLY A 167 7.58 9.78 2.56
C GLY A 167 6.38 8.86 2.82
N ALA A 168 5.22 9.48 3.00
CA ALA A 168 4.00 8.75 3.37
C ALA A 168 3.43 7.93 2.21
N THR A 169 2.80 6.80 2.55
CA THR A 169 1.89 6.06 1.66
C THR A 169 0.47 6.21 2.19
N GLY A 170 -0.39 6.89 1.44
CA GLY A 170 -1.76 7.20 1.82
C GLY A 170 -2.77 6.56 0.86
N VAL A 171 -3.77 5.87 1.39
CA VAL A 171 -4.95 5.46 0.61
C VAL A 171 -6.20 5.97 1.31
N SER A 172 -6.92 6.89 0.68
CA SER A 172 -8.12 7.52 1.26
C SER A 172 -9.31 7.36 0.32
N VAL A 173 -10.25 6.51 0.68
CA VAL A 173 -11.44 6.24 -0.12
C VAL A 173 -12.72 6.60 0.62
N SER A 174 -13.77 6.95 -0.12
CA SER A 174 -15.05 7.35 0.49
C SER A 174 -15.93 6.15 0.87
N ALA A 175 -15.79 5.00 0.20
CA ALA A 175 -16.56 3.79 0.45
C ALA A 175 -15.66 2.62 0.89
N ALA A 176 -15.23 1.72 0.00
CA ALA A 176 -14.52 0.51 0.38
C ALA A 176 -13.05 0.47 -0.06
N LEU A 177 -12.16 0.11 0.88
CA LEU A 177 -10.79 -0.28 0.58
C LEU A 177 -10.64 -1.79 0.78
N THR A 178 -10.37 -2.51 -0.30
CA THR A 178 -10.10 -3.95 -0.30
C THR A 178 -8.63 -4.17 -0.61
N ASN A 179 -7.84 -4.50 0.40
CA ASN A 179 -6.51 -5.08 0.21
C ASN A 179 -6.64 -6.60 0.29
N GLY A 180 -7.03 -7.22 -0.84
CA GLY A 180 -7.35 -8.64 -0.91
C GLY A 180 -6.13 -9.56 -0.73
N THR A 181 -6.34 -10.86 -0.89
CA THR A 181 -5.27 -11.87 -0.81
C THR A 181 -4.11 -11.51 -1.76
N GLN A 182 -2.87 -11.66 -1.28
CA GLN A 182 -1.64 -11.23 -1.98
C GLN A 182 -1.55 -9.71 -2.28
N GLY A 183 -2.51 -8.91 -1.83
CA GLY A 183 -2.45 -7.45 -1.89
C GLY A 183 -1.39 -6.90 -0.94
N PHE A 184 -0.67 -5.88 -1.38
CA PHE A 184 0.30 -5.14 -0.59
C PHE A 184 0.01 -3.65 -0.62
N ILE A 185 -0.06 -3.03 0.56
CA ILE A 185 -0.04 -1.57 0.72
C ILE A 185 1.05 -1.21 1.72
N GLY A 186 2.05 -0.42 1.35
CA GLY A 186 3.11 -0.13 2.30
C GLY A 186 4.23 0.79 1.84
N GLY A 187 5.14 1.12 2.76
CA GLY A 187 6.29 1.94 2.42
C GLY A 187 7.30 2.07 3.55
N ASN A 188 8.42 2.75 3.25
CA ASN A 188 9.44 3.02 4.26
C ASN A 188 9.06 4.19 5.19
N GLY A 189 8.13 5.06 4.78
CA GLY A 189 7.54 6.07 5.66
C GLY A 189 6.33 5.56 6.44
N ASN A 190 5.47 6.51 6.82
CA ASN A 190 4.18 6.22 7.46
C ASN A 190 3.18 5.67 6.42
N VAL A 191 2.30 4.77 6.86
CA VAL A 191 1.18 4.29 6.08
C VAL A 191 -0.12 4.75 6.72
N SER A 192 -0.99 5.41 5.93
CA SER A 192 -2.30 5.86 6.40
C SER A 192 -3.39 5.39 5.45
N LEU A 193 -4.34 4.60 5.99
CA LEU A 193 -5.48 4.09 5.23
C LEU A 193 -6.78 4.62 5.84
N SER A 194 -7.66 5.19 5.01
CA SER A 194 -8.96 5.73 5.42
C SER A 194 -10.04 5.25 4.47
N ALA A 195 -11.15 4.71 5.00
CA ALA A 195 -12.28 4.21 4.22
C ALA A 195 -13.58 4.26 5.03
N ALA A 196 -14.75 4.06 4.43
CA ALA A 196 -15.94 3.69 5.21
C ALA A 196 -15.82 2.22 5.70
N THR A 197 -15.39 1.32 4.82
CA THR A 197 -15.08 -0.07 5.16
C THR A 197 -13.69 -0.43 4.68
N LEU A 198 -12.86 -0.99 5.56
CA LEU A 198 -11.52 -1.46 5.23
C LEU A 198 -11.45 -2.98 5.43
N SER A 199 -11.14 -3.71 4.36
CA SER A 199 -10.92 -5.15 4.38
C SER A 199 -9.49 -5.46 3.96
N ASN A 200 -8.70 -6.00 4.88
CA ASN A 200 -7.34 -6.43 4.66
C ASN A 200 -7.24 -7.96 4.82
N ALA A 201 -7.09 -8.66 3.69
CA ALA A 201 -6.71 -10.07 3.63
C ALA A 201 -5.29 -10.26 3.06
N GLY A 202 -4.61 -9.15 2.74
CA GLY A 202 -3.20 -9.10 2.33
C GLY A 202 -2.33 -8.50 3.42
N THR A 203 -1.36 -7.68 3.02
CA THR A 203 -0.38 -7.05 3.90
C THR A 203 -0.46 -5.53 3.83
N VAL A 204 -0.56 -4.91 4.99
CA VAL A 204 -0.30 -3.48 5.20
C VAL A 204 1.00 -3.35 6.00
N SER A 205 2.01 -2.66 5.46
CA SER A 205 3.33 -2.59 6.11
C SER A 205 3.96 -1.20 6.07
N ALA A 206 4.37 -0.69 7.23
CA ALA A 206 5.10 0.56 7.38
C ALA A 206 6.41 0.33 8.13
N LYS A 207 7.53 0.88 7.64
CA LYS A 207 8.70 1.08 8.51
C LYS A 207 8.50 2.26 9.47
N GLY A 208 7.63 3.20 9.14
CA GLY A 208 7.14 4.21 10.06
C GLY A 208 5.93 3.74 10.87
N ASN A 209 5.03 4.67 11.13
CA ASN A 209 3.76 4.42 11.81
C ASN A 209 2.70 3.93 10.83
N THR A 210 1.77 3.12 11.31
CA THR A 210 0.55 2.75 10.58
C THR A 210 -0.68 3.36 11.23
N THR A 211 -1.53 4.01 10.45
CA THR A 211 -2.83 4.55 10.91
C THR A 211 -3.94 4.04 10.02
N LEU A 212 -4.92 3.33 10.60
CA LEU A 212 -6.08 2.79 9.92
C LEU A 212 -7.34 3.44 10.48
N ALA A 213 -8.11 4.11 9.64
CA ALA A 213 -9.38 4.74 10.00
C ALA A 213 -10.52 4.17 9.15
N ALA A 214 -11.54 3.60 9.78
CA ALA A 214 -12.72 3.11 9.07
C ALA A 214 -14.00 3.15 9.92
N GLN A 215 -15.17 2.92 9.35
CA GLN A 215 -16.38 2.62 10.15
C GLN A 215 -16.49 1.14 10.51
N GLY A 216 -15.84 0.28 9.73
CA GLY A 216 -15.64 -1.13 10.04
C GLY A 216 -14.31 -1.59 9.45
N LEU A 217 -13.55 -2.37 10.21
CA LEU A 217 -12.23 -2.84 9.82
C LEU A 217 -12.14 -4.35 9.99
N ASN A 218 -11.95 -5.06 8.88
CA ASN A 218 -11.70 -6.49 8.85
C ASN A 218 -10.24 -6.75 8.47
N ASN A 219 -9.45 -7.31 9.38
CA ASN A 219 -8.08 -7.79 9.19
C ASN A 219 -7.98 -9.31 9.35
N ASN A 220 -9.07 -10.04 9.11
CA ASN A 220 -9.08 -11.49 9.26
C ASN A 220 -8.15 -12.14 8.23
N ALA A 221 -7.26 -13.02 8.67
CA ALA A 221 -6.18 -13.62 7.87
C ALA A 221 -5.23 -12.62 7.18
N GLY A 222 -5.40 -11.31 7.41
CA GLY A 222 -4.53 -10.26 6.92
C GLY A 222 -3.42 -9.91 7.91
N SER A 223 -2.48 -9.09 7.47
CA SER A 223 -1.39 -8.58 8.29
C SER A 223 -1.32 -7.06 8.25
N VAL A 224 -1.21 -6.45 9.42
CA VAL A 224 -0.88 -5.04 9.63
C VAL A 224 0.40 -4.99 10.45
N LEU A 225 1.45 -4.43 9.87
CA LEU A 225 2.81 -4.44 10.41
C LEU A 225 3.37 -3.03 10.42
N ALA A 226 3.52 -2.43 11.60
CA ALA A 226 4.23 -1.17 11.78
C ALA A 226 5.53 -1.43 12.54
N SER A 227 6.67 -0.90 12.05
CA SER A 227 7.88 -0.84 12.87
C SER A 227 7.82 0.28 13.92
N GLY A 228 7.02 1.33 13.66
CA GLY A 228 6.66 2.36 14.62
C GLY A 228 5.36 2.02 15.38
N ASP A 229 4.56 3.05 15.66
CA ASP A 229 3.25 2.91 16.28
C ASP A 229 2.21 2.39 15.26
N ALA A 230 1.25 1.62 15.73
CA ALA A 230 0.08 1.22 14.94
C ALA A 230 -1.20 1.70 15.62
N THR A 231 -2.04 2.45 14.91
CA THR A 231 -3.32 2.93 15.41
C THR A 231 -4.45 2.47 14.51
N VAL A 232 -5.47 1.88 15.12
CA VAL A 232 -6.76 1.58 14.49
C VAL A 232 -7.82 2.46 15.15
N THR A 233 -8.60 3.17 14.33
CA THR A 233 -9.77 3.92 14.77
C THR A 233 -10.98 3.46 13.96
N THR A 234 -11.98 2.91 14.62
CA THR A 234 -13.24 2.52 14.01
C THR A 234 -14.45 2.77 14.90
N ALA A 235 -15.54 3.28 14.33
CA ALA A 235 -16.78 3.44 15.08
C ALA A 235 -17.48 2.08 15.31
N GLY A 236 -17.29 1.13 14.38
CA GLY A 236 -17.87 -0.21 14.42
C GLY A 236 -16.89 -1.27 14.89
N ALA A 237 -17.00 -2.46 14.30
CA ALA A 237 -16.18 -3.60 14.67
C ALA A 237 -14.76 -3.51 14.06
N PHE A 238 -13.77 -3.92 14.85
CA PHE A 238 -12.46 -4.35 14.39
C PHE A 238 -12.36 -5.88 14.53
N THR A 239 -12.29 -6.61 13.42
CA THR A 239 -12.09 -8.06 13.43
C THR A 239 -10.69 -8.42 12.96
N ASN A 240 -9.96 -9.21 13.72
CA ASN A 240 -8.59 -9.65 13.45
C ASN A 240 -8.46 -11.17 13.60
N ARG A 241 -9.46 -11.93 13.15
CA ARG A 241 -9.49 -13.39 13.33
C ARG A 241 -8.43 -14.06 12.47
N ASN A 242 -7.57 -14.88 13.07
CA ASN A 242 -6.40 -15.45 12.40
C ASN A 242 -5.50 -14.41 11.70
N GLY A 243 -5.65 -13.14 12.05
CA GLY A 243 -4.89 -12.03 11.46
C GLY A 243 -3.76 -11.57 12.38
N VAL A 244 -2.91 -10.69 11.85
CA VAL A 244 -1.80 -10.09 12.58
C VAL A 244 -1.98 -8.58 12.61
N PHE A 245 -1.91 -8.01 13.82
CA PHE A 245 -1.77 -6.57 14.04
C PHE A 245 -0.57 -6.34 14.95
N SER A 246 0.52 -5.82 14.40
CA SER A 246 1.79 -5.67 15.11
C SER A 246 2.34 -4.26 14.98
N ALA A 247 2.76 -3.70 16.11
CA ALA A 247 3.51 -2.46 16.22
C ALA A 247 4.87 -2.73 16.87
N GLY A 248 5.94 -2.15 16.34
CA GLY A 248 7.23 -2.09 17.02
C GLY A 248 7.23 -1.09 18.18
N GLY A 249 6.38 -0.06 18.08
CA GLY A 249 6.05 0.89 19.15
C GLY A 249 4.74 0.52 19.87
N THR A 250 3.87 1.52 20.04
CA THR A 250 2.57 1.40 20.71
C THR A 250 1.51 0.91 19.72
N GLY A 251 0.75 -0.11 20.12
CA GLY A 251 -0.43 -0.55 19.38
C GLY A 251 -1.69 0.01 20.02
N THR A 252 -2.44 0.86 19.33
CA THR A 252 -3.70 1.45 19.82
C THR A 252 -4.87 0.98 18.97
N VAL A 253 -5.95 0.52 19.61
CA VAL A 253 -7.19 0.15 18.93
C VAL A 253 -8.36 0.84 19.63
N ASN A 254 -8.96 1.80 18.93
CA ASN A 254 -10.18 2.48 19.31
C ASN A 254 -11.30 1.93 18.42
N ALA A 255 -12.12 1.03 18.95
CA ALA A 255 -13.19 0.36 18.20
C ALA A 255 -14.49 0.30 19.01
N GLY A 256 -15.64 0.23 18.33
CA GLY A 256 -16.93 -0.07 18.99
C GLY A 256 -16.99 -1.50 19.54
N SER A 257 -16.35 -2.45 18.83
CA SER A 257 -16.10 -3.80 19.32
C SER A 257 -14.81 -4.37 18.72
N ILE A 258 -14.19 -5.30 19.42
CA ILE A 258 -12.97 -5.98 18.97
C ILE A 258 -13.18 -7.47 19.02
N ASP A 259 -12.97 -8.13 17.88
CA ASP A 259 -12.86 -9.58 17.78
C ASP A 259 -11.44 -9.95 17.34
N ASN A 260 -10.69 -10.58 18.25
CA ASN A 260 -9.34 -11.06 17.99
C ASN A 260 -9.23 -12.58 18.16
N THR A 261 -10.28 -13.35 17.87
CA THR A 261 -10.22 -14.81 18.04
C THR A 261 -9.15 -15.43 17.15
N ALA A 262 -8.20 -16.15 17.75
CA ALA A 262 -7.03 -16.73 17.08
C ALA A 262 -6.14 -15.73 16.31
N GLY A 263 -6.30 -14.43 16.54
CA GLY A 263 -5.44 -13.38 15.98
C GLY A 263 -4.28 -13.02 16.89
N CYS A 264 -3.18 -12.54 16.29
CA CYS A 264 -2.01 -12.03 17.01
C CYS A 264 -2.07 -10.50 17.07
N GLN A 265 -1.99 -9.94 18.29
CA GLN A 265 -1.85 -8.50 18.52
C GLN A 265 -0.61 -8.25 19.38
N ASN A 266 0.37 -7.49 18.85
CA ASN A 266 1.62 -7.19 19.57
C ASN A 266 1.96 -5.70 19.47
N GLY A 267 2.24 -5.06 20.61
CA GLY A 267 2.54 -3.63 20.71
C GLY A 267 2.76 -3.22 22.17
N GLY A 268 3.72 -2.34 22.42
CA GLY A 268 4.04 -1.85 23.76
C GLY A 268 2.89 -1.04 24.34
N GLN A 269 2.17 -1.60 25.32
CA GLN A 269 0.90 -1.11 25.88
C GLN A 269 -0.21 -0.98 24.83
N VAL A 270 -1.30 -1.73 25.00
CA VAL A 270 -2.53 -1.56 24.22
C VAL A 270 -3.57 -0.91 25.14
N PRO A 271 -3.72 0.43 25.14
CA PRO A 271 -4.89 1.06 25.73
C PRO A 271 -6.09 0.66 24.88
N ASN A 272 -6.92 -0.24 25.39
CA ASN A 272 -8.10 -0.69 24.71
C ASN A 272 -9.33 -0.02 25.34
N SER A 273 -10.10 0.72 24.55
CA SER A 273 -11.32 1.41 24.99
C SER A 273 -12.61 0.62 24.70
N ALA A 274 -12.53 -0.59 24.14
CA ALA A 274 -13.70 -1.40 23.78
C ALA A 274 -14.10 -2.41 24.88
N THR A 275 -15.38 -2.82 24.89
CA THR A 275 -15.89 -3.99 25.62
C THR A 275 -15.43 -5.26 24.88
N ASN A 276 -14.42 -5.95 25.41
CA ASN A 276 -13.71 -7.00 24.68
C ASN A 276 -14.16 -8.40 25.08
N ASP A 277 -14.47 -9.24 24.09
CA ASP A 277 -14.42 -10.71 24.22
C ASP A 277 -12.94 -11.15 24.06
N ASN A 278 -12.11 -10.75 25.03
CA ASN A 278 -10.66 -11.01 25.03
C ASN A 278 -10.34 -12.38 25.64
N SER A 279 -11.02 -13.43 25.18
CA SER A 279 -10.96 -14.79 25.75
C SER A 279 -9.54 -15.39 25.83
N ASN A 280 -8.57 -14.89 25.06
CA ASN A 280 -7.16 -15.31 25.14
C ASN A 280 -6.29 -14.46 26.09
N ILE A 281 -6.57 -13.16 26.24
CA ILE A 281 -5.79 -12.27 27.12
C ILE A 281 -6.32 -12.33 28.55
N GLU A 282 -7.63 -12.38 28.75
CA GLU A 282 -8.22 -12.59 30.08
C GLU A 282 -7.92 -13.99 30.62
N PHE A 283 -7.87 -15.03 29.78
CA PHE A 283 -7.48 -16.36 30.25
C PHE A 283 -6.01 -16.40 30.65
N LEU A 284 -5.09 -15.84 29.85
CA LEU A 284 -3.68 -15.78 30.22
C LEU A 284 -3.43 -14.89 31.45
N ALA A 285 -4.12 -13.75 31.56
CA ALA A 285 -4.06 -12.87 32.72
C ALA A 285 -4.71 -13.49 33.97
N ASN A 286 -5.80 -14.26 33.84
CA ASN A 286 -6.41 -14.99 34.95
C ASN A 286 -5.60 -16.22 35.34
N VAL A 287 -4.93 -16.89 34.41
CA VAL A 287 -3.96 -17.96 34.69
C VAL A 287 -2.76 -17.38 35.42
N LEU A 288 -2.19 -16.25 34.98
CA LEU A 288 -1.09 -15.55 35.67
C LEU A 288 -1.52 -14.97 37.03
N ARG A 289 -2.72 -14.38 37.15
CA ARG A 289 -3.28 -13.89 38.42
C ARG A 289 -3.56 -15.05 39.37
N ALA A 290 -4.12 -16.16 38.90
CA ALA A 290 -4.30 -17.37 39.71
C ALA A 290 -2.95 -17.93 40.17
N PHE A 291 -1.90 -17.83 39.35
CA PHE A 291 -0.53 -18.21 39.68
C PHE A 291 0.10 -17.28 40.75
N CYS A 292 -0.05 -15.96 40.60
CA CYS A 292 0.48 -14.95 41.53
C CYS A 292 -0.30 -14.86 42.85
N THR A 293 -1.58 -15.22 42.87
CA THR A 293 -2.40 -15.21 44.11
C THR A 293 -2.23 -16.51 44.91
N ARG A 294 -1.81 -17.62 44.27
CA ARG A 294 -1.56 -18.91 44.95
C ARG A 294 -0.08 -19.19 45.27
N SER A 295 0.85 -18.30 44.90
CA SER A 295 2.30 -18.46 45.13
C SER A 295 2.76 -18.21 46.58
N ARG A 296 1.89 -18.53 47.57
CA ARG A 296 2.36 -19.03 48.88
C ARG A 296 2.75 -20.51 48.87
N LEU A 297 2.76 -21.17 47.71
CA LEU A 297 3.22 -22.55 47.58
C LEU A 297 4.70 -22.60 47.18
N LYS A 298 5.55 -22.75 48.20
CA LYS A 298 6.89 -23.30 48.05
C LYS A 298 6.77 -24.72 47.46
N ASN A 299 7.57 -25.00 46.43
CA ASN A 299 7.94 -26.36 45.97
C ASN A 299 6.86 -27.27 45.36
N ASP A 300 6.25 -26.90 44.23
CA ASP A 300 5.64 -27.94 43.36
C ASP A 300 5.97 -27.72 41.88
N THR A 301 7.12 -28.26 41.46
CA THR A 301 7.69 -28.18 40.11
C THR A 301 6.89 -28.94 39.04
N SER A 302 5.99 -29.82 39.46
CA SER A 302 5.19 -30.70 38.61
C SER A 302 4.12 -29.94 37.83
N ARG A 303 3.49 -28.95 38.46
CA ARG A 303 2.40 -28.13 37.87
C ARG A 303 2.91 -27.05 36.93
N PHE A 304 4.16 -26.62 37.09
CA PHE A 304 4.83 -25.68 36.19
C PHE A 304 5.15 -26.32 34.83
N GLY A 305 5.46 -27.63 34.81
CA GLY A 305 5.69 -28.40 33.59
C GLY A 305 4.44 -28.50 32.72
N LEU A 306 3.30 -28.88 33.30
CA LEU A 306 2.02 -29.05 32.58
C LEU A 306 1.48 -27.75 31.98
N ALA A 307 1.68 -26.62 32.65
CA ALA A 307 1.30 -25.31 32.11
C ALA A 307 2.19 -24.90 30.93
N LEU A 308 3.48 -25.24 30.98
CA LEU A 308 4.42 -24.98 29.90
C LEU A 308 4.15 -25.91 28.71
N ASP A 309 3.89 -27.20 28.95
CA ASP A 309 3.53 -28.18 27.92
C ASP A 309 2.21 -27.80 27.21
N TRP A 310 1.22 -27.27 27.94
CA TRP A 310 -0.02 -26.75 27.36
C TRP A 310 0.19 -25.48 26.51
N LEU A 311 1.10 -24.59 26.93
CA LEU A 311 1.51 -23.41 26.14
C LEU A 311 2.29 -23.80 24.87
N VAL A 312 3.12 -24.85 24.95
CA VAL A 312 3.87 -25.44 23.82
C VAL A 312 2.90 -26.04 22.81
N GLU A 313 1.92 -26.83 23.28
CA GLU A 313 0.93 -27.50 22.44
C GLU A 313 0.03 -26.51 21.67
N ARG A 314 -0.15 -25.28 22.18
CA ARG A 314 -0.93 -24.20 21.55
C ARG A 314 -0.11 -23.12 20.84
N GLN A 315 1.20 -23.30 20.72
CA GLN A 315 2.12 -22.35 20.07
C GLN A 315 2.02 -20.89 20.57
N ILE A 316 1.80 -20.69 21.87
CA ILE A 316 1.67 -19.34 22.45
C ILE A 316 3.06 -18.81 22.83
N VAL A 317 3.52 -17.74 22.18
CA VAL A 317 4.82 -17.09 22.45
C VAL A 317 4.72 -16.20 23.69
N LEU A 318 5.49 -16.52 24.73
CA LEU A 318 5.66 -15.68 25.92
C LEU A 318 6.91 -14.78 25.77
N ILE A 319 6.71 -13.45 25.80
CA ILE A 319 7.82 -12.51 25.96
C ILE A 319 8.22 -12.50 27.45
N VAL A 320 9.40 -13.04 27.74
CA VAL A 320 9.88 -13.18 29.12
C VAL A 320 10.79 -11.99 29.52
N PRO A 321 10.55 -11.31 30.65
CA PRO A 321 11.38 -10.20 31.10
C PRO A 321 12.82 -10.63 31.46
N LYS A 322 13.79 -9.73 31.23
CA LYS A 322 15.26 -9.93 31.24
C LYS A 322 15.88 -10.56 32.52
N LYS A 323 15.13 -10.74 33.61
CA LYS A 323 15.63 -11.26 34.90
C LYS A 323 15.16 -12.69 35.19
N LEU A 324 15.65 -13.66 34.42
CA LEU A 324 15.57 -15.08 34.77
C LEU A 324 16.92 -15.63 35.22
N ARG A 325 16.90 -16.55 36.20
CA ARG A 325 18.08 -17.31 36.66
C ARG A 325 18.54 -18.29 35.57
N SER A 326 19.84 -18.59 35.53
CA SER A 326 20.51 -19.38 34.48
C SER A 326 19.85 -20.75 34.18
N SER A 327 19.31 -21.42 35.21
CA SER A 327 18.62 -22.71 35.06
C SER A 327 17.29 -22.63 34.31
N GLN A 328 16.60 -21.48 34.30
CA GLN A 328 15.36 -21.29 33.54
C GLN A 328 15.62 -20.87 32.09
N LYS A 329 16.74 -20.19 31.82
CA LYS A 329 17.17 -19.85 30.45
C LYS A 329 17.51 -21.11 29.63
N LYS A 330 18.15 -22.11 30.24
CA LYS A 330 18.49 -23.39 29.57
C LYS A 330 17.28 -24.19 29.07
N ARG A 331 16.09 -24.04 29.68
CA ARG A 331 14.86 -24.75 29.25
C ARG A 331 14.05 -23.97 28.21
N ILE A 332 14.27 -22.66 28.07
CA ILE A 332 13.60 -21.80 27.07
C ILE A 332 14.31 -21.86 25.71
N SER A 333 15.61 -22.18 25.68
CA SER A 333 16.42 -22.26 24.44
C SER A 333 15.97 -23.31 23.40
N VAL A 334 14.94 -24.11 23.67
CA VAL A 334 14.39 -25.09 22.71
C VAL A 334 13.19 -24.54 21.92
N MET A 335 12.66 -23.37 22.28
CA MET A 335 11.60 -22.69 21.51
C MET A 335 12.19 -21.69 20.51
N ARG A 336 12.61 -22.18 19.34
CA ARG A 336 12.78 -21.33 18.15
C ARG A 336 11.47 -21.30 17.38
N CYS A 337 10.69 -20.23 17.55
CA CYS A 337 9.87 -19.72 16.45
C CYS A 337 10.88 -19.09 15.47
N GLN A 338 10.86 -19.47 14.19
CA GLN A 338 11.80 -18.97 13.18
C GLN A 338 11.73 -17.43 13.10
N ILE A 339 12.66 -16.78 13.79
CA ILE A 339 13.22 -15.51 13.38
C ILE A 339 14.27 -15.91 12.35
N GLU A 340 14.01 -15.69 11.07
CA GLU A 340 15.11 -15.61 10.12
C GLU A 340 15.93 -14.37 10.51
N ASP A 341 17.16 -14.61 10.94
CA ASP A 341 18.14 -13.57 11.17
C ASP A 341 18.28 -12.76 9.88
N PHE A 342 17.87 -11.49 9.90
CA PHE A 342 18.31 -10.54 8.89
C PHE A 342 19.84 -10.50 8.94
N PRO A 343 20.55 -10.80 7.84
CA PRO A 343 21.99 -10.63 7.83
C PRO A 343 22.29 -9.15 7.94
N THR A 344 22.94 -8.76 9.04
CA THR A 344 23.64 -7.49 9.10
C THR A 344 24.83 -7.57 8.15
N ARG A 345 24.68 -7.03 6.95
CA ARG A 345 25.72 -6.31 6.18
C ARG A 345 25.05 -5.42 5.14
#